data_AF-A0A1E5QVU3-F1
#
_entry.id   AF-A0A1E5QVU3-F1
#
_cell.length_a   1.000
_cell.length_b   1.000
_cell.length_c   1.000
_cell.angle_alpha   90.00
_cell.angle_beta   90.00
_cell.angle_gamma   90.00
#
_symmetry.space_group_name_H-M   'P 1'
#
loop_
_entity.id
_entity.type
_entity.pdbx_description
1 polymer ?
#
loop_
_entity_poly.entity_id
_entity_poly.type
_entity_poly.pdbx_seq_one_letter_code
_entity_poly.pdbx_strand_id
1 'polypeptide(L)'
;MTSQKDTPKAYELLPTTYDIKNTSQNGLTYKSYALIHQITTIDGNCFKDSSGDWLQKMGTLSAKDKRRIEERLIYLLGISETLSDDWLRDNTSPELVKKVFDFLPESQKHETLENLMEQLDN
;
A
#
# COMPACT_ATOMS: atom_id res chain seq x y z
N MET A 1 22.01 -20.68 32.85
CA MET A 1 21.75 -20.17 31.49
C MET A 1 20.40 -19.47 31.50
N THR A 2 20.39 -18.19 31.84
CA THR A 2 19.18 -17.36 31.84
C THR A 2 18.81 -17.07 30.39
N SER A 3 17.72 -17.67 29.94
CA SER A 3 17.09 -17.35 28.66
C SER A 3 16.65 -15.89 28.71
N GLN A 4 17.39 -15.00 28.06
CA GLN A 4 16.92 -13.65 27.78
C GLN A 4 15.69 -13.80 26.90
N LYS A 5 14.50 -13.60 27.48
CA LYS A 5 13.29 -13.41 26.69
C LYS A 5 13.47 -12.08 25.96
N ASP A 6 13.74 -12.16 24.66
CA ASP A 6 13.74 -11.00 23.79
C ASP A 6 12.41 -10.28 23.97
N THR A 7 12.48 -9.06 24.49
CA THR A 7 11.30 -8.24 24.68
C THR A 7 10.85 -7.80 23.28
N PRO A 8 9.60 -8.08 22.87
CA PRO A 8 9.12 -7.70 21.56
C PRO A 8 9.24 -6.18 21.39
N LYS A 9 9.82 -5.75 20.27
CA LYS A 9 9.98 -4.34 19.98
C LYS A 9 8.59 -3.71 19.82
N ALA A 10 8.43 -2.44 20.19
CA ALA A 10 7.13 -1.77 20.21
C ALA A 10 6.38 -1.86 18.87
N TYR A 11 7.10 -1.81 17.74
CA TYR A 11 6.50 -1.92 16.41
C TYR A 11 5.93 -3.32 16.11
N GLU A 12 6.43 -4.38 16.75
CA GLU A 12 5.96 -5.76 16.53
C GLU A 12 4.54 -5.98 17.07
N LEU A 13 4.10 -5.11 17.97
CA LEU A 13 2.78 -5.16 18.60
C LEU A 13 1.75 -4.28 17.88
N LEU A 14 2.16 -3.50 16.87
CA LEU A 14 1.25 -2.63 16.14
C LEU A 14 0.35 -3.46 15.19
N PRO A 15 -0.96 -3.14 15.11
CA PRO A 15 -1.87 -3.82 14.18
C PRO A 15 -1.47 -3.60 12.71
N THR A 16 -0.74 -2.52 12.44
CA THR A 16 -0.22 -2.13 11.12
C THR A 16 1.14 -2.75 10.81
N THR A 17 1.62 -3.68 11.63
CA THR A 17 2.83 -4.45 11.37
C THR A 17 2.47 -5.87 10.94
N TYR A 18 3.17 -6.38 9.91
CA TYR A 18 3.01 -7.76 9.43
C TYR A 18 4.36 -8.47 9.41
N ASP A 19 4.46 -9.60 10.11
CA ASP A 19 5.63 -10.50 10.05
C ASP A 19 5.63 -11.24 8.71
N ILE A 20 6.67 -11.00 7.90
CA ILE A 20 6.89 -11.69 6.64
C ILE A 20 7.83 -12.86 6.89
N LYS A 21 7.29 -14.07 6.74
CA LYS A 21 8.09 -15.29 6.81
C LYS A 21 9.09 -15.31 5.67
N ASN A 22 10.34 -15.64 5.98
CA ASN A 22 11.35 -15.92 4.99
C ASN A 22 10.90 -17.10 4.11
N THR A 23 10.96 -16.91 2.79
CA THR A 23 10.73 -17.96 1.80
C THR A 23 11.79 -17.87 0.72
N SER A 24 12.04 -18.98 0.02
CA SER A 24 12.96 -18.99 -1.13
C SER A 24 12.54 -18.04 -2.27
N GLN A 25 11.29 -17.58 -2.28
CA GLN A 25 10.74 -16.72 -3.33
C GLN A 25 10.86 -15.22 -3.03
N ASN A 26 10.89 -14.83 -1.75
CA ASN A 26 10.89 -13.41 -1.37
C ASN A 26 12.29 -12.82 -1.15
N GLY A 27 13.33 -13.66 -1.19
CA GLY A 27 14.73 -13.23 -1.12
C GLY A 27 15.17 -12.74 0.27
N LEU A 28 14.32 -12.83 1.28
CA LEU A 28 14.65 -12.38 2.63
C LEU A 28 15.64 -13.36 3.28
N THR A 29 16.60 -12.85 4.05
CA THR A 29 17.56 -13.69 4.80
C THR A 29 17.22 -13.75 6.29
N TYR A 30 16.59 -12.70 6.81
CA TYR A 30 16.31 -12.51 8.24
C TYR A 30 14.81 -12.39 8.49
N LYS A 31 14.42 -12.52 9.77
CA LYS A 31 13.08 -12.18 10.21
C LYS A 31 12.79 -10.72 9.85
N SER A 32 11.74 -10.52 9.08
CA SER A 32 11.45 -9.22 8.46
C SER A 32 9.99 -8.87 8.67
N TYR A 33 9.70 -7.58 8.73
CA TYR A 33 8.37 -7.08 8.96
C TYR A 33 8.03 -6.03 7.91
N ALA A 34 6.80 -6.05 7.40
CA ALA A 34 6.24 -4.90 6.69
C ALA A 34 5.61 -3.94 7.70
N LEU A 35 6.12 -2.71 7.73
CA LEU A 35 5.60 -1.63 8.57
C LEU A 35 4.64 -0.78 7.75
N ILE A 36 3.35 -1.15 7.76
CA ILE A 36 2.35 -0.54 6.86
C ILE A 36 2.11 0.93 7.20
N HIS A 37 2.32 1.33 8.45
CA HIS A 37 2.26 2.73 8.88
C HIS A 37 3.44 3.60 8.39
N GLN A 38 4.44 3.02 7.73
CA GLN A 38 5.60 3.71 7.14
C GLN A 38 5.55 3.68 5.60
N ILE A 39 4.35 3.69 5.00
CA ILE A 39 4.21 3.78 3.54
C ILE A 39 4.71 5.13 3.03
N THR A 40 5.40 5.11 1.90
CA THR A 40 5.89 6.32 1.24
C THR A 40 5.81 6.15 -0.27
N THR A 41 5.58 7.27 -0.96
CA THR A 41 5.63 7.34 -2.42
C THR A 41 7.06 7.68 -2.83
N ILE A 42 7.64 6.88 -3.71
CA ILE A 42 8.98 7.10 -4.27
C ILE A 42 8.90 7.20 -5.79
N ASP A 43 9.79 8.00 -6.37
CA ASP A 43 9.95 8.07 -7.82
C ASP A 43 10.53 6.76 -8.35
N GLY A 44 10.14 6.37 -9.58
CA GLY A 44 10.62 5.15 -10.20
C GLY A 44 12.15 5.12 -10.34
N ASN A 45 12.80 6.28 -10.54
CA ASN A 45 14.26 6.34 -10.63
C ASN A 45 14.97 6.07 -9.31
N CYS A 46 14.27 6.04 -8.16
CA CYS A 46 14.85 5.56 -6.90
C CYS A 46 15.23 4.07 -6.95
N PHE A 47 14.74 3.32 -7.94
CA PHE A 47 15.15 1.94 -8.21
C PHE A 47 16.29 1.84 -9.22
N LYS A 48 17.02 2.94 -9.49
CA LYS A 48 18.25 2.91 -10.26
C LYS A 48 19.46 3.09 -9.36
N ASP A 49 20.57 2.49 -9.75
CA ASP A 49 21.86 2.72 -9.11
C ASP A 49 22.50 4.05 -9.56
N SER A 50 23.71 4.33 -9.06
CA SER A 50 24.45 5.55 -9.42
C SER A 50 24.85 5.63 -10.90
N SER A 51 24.83 4.50 -11.61
CA SER A 51 25.13 4.40 -13.04
C SER A 51 23.87 4.57 -13.91
N GLY A 52 22.69 4.59 -13.28
CA GLY A 52 21.40 4.69 -13.96
C GLY A 52 20.77 3.34 -14.31
N ASP A 53 21.38 2.23 -13.86
CA ASP A 53 20.89 0.88 -14.13
C ASP A 53 19.83 0.46 -13.12
N TRP A 54 18.81 -0.28 -13.57
CA TRP A 54 17.75 -0.77 -12.69
C TRP A 54 18.28 -1.77 -11.67
N LEU A 55 17.92 -1.57 -10.40
CA LEU A 55 18.20 -2.51 -9.33
C LEU A 55 17.55 -3.86 -9.62
N GLN A 56 18.28 -4.93 -9.31
CA GLN A 56 17.76 -6.27 -9.45
C GLN A 56 16.64 -6.54 -8.44
N LYS A 57 15.56 -7.14 -8.93
CA LYS A 57 14.46 -7.58 -8.08
C LYS A 57 14.94 -8.64 -7.09
N MET A 58 14.85 -8.33 -5.80
CA MET A 58 15.25 -9.23 -4.71
C MET A 58 14.37 -10.48 -4.60
N GLY A 59 13.06 -10.37 -4.87
CA GLY A 59 12.12 -11.46 -4.74
C GLY A 59 10.67 -11.04 -4.93
N THR A 60 9.73 -11.94 -4.64
CA THR A 60 8.29 -11.69 -4.70
C THR A 60 7.58 -12.21 -3.46
N LEU A 61 6.65 -11.44 -2.93
CA LEU A 61 5.77 -11.87 -1.84
C LEU A 61 4.73 -12.88 -2.33
N SER A 62 4.36 -13.81 -1.46
CA SER A 62 3.27 -14.75 -1.73
C SER A 62 1.91 -14.02 -1.81
N ALA A 63 0.93 -14.62 -2.48
CA ALA A 63 -0.43 -14.06 -2.53
C ALA A 63 -1.04 -13.89 -1.13
N LYS A 64 -0.72 -14.82 -0.22
CA LYS A 64 -1.14 -14.75 1.19
C LYS A 64 -0.56 -13.51 1.89
N ASP A 65 0.74 -13.27 1.73
CA ASP A 65 1.40 -12.11 2.36
C ASP A 65 0.85 -10.80 1.79
N LYS A 66 0.68 -10.72 0.46
CA LYS A 66 0.08 -9.55 -0.20
C LYS A 66 -1.30 -9.23 0.37
N ARG A 67 -2.18 -10.24 0.49
CA ARG A 67 -3.52 -10.07 1.07
C ARG A 67 -3.47 -9.58 2.52
N ARG A 68 -2.55 -10.10 3.35
CA ARG A 68 -2.42 -9.68 4.76
C ARG A 68 -1.89 -8.26 4.92
N ILE A 69 -1.04 -7.83 3.98
CA ILE A 69 -0.55 -6.44 3.89
C ILE A 69 -1.69 -5.51 3.48
N GLU A 70 -2.48 -5.92 2.48
CA GLU A 70 -3.64 -5.18 1.99
C GLU A 70 -4.71 -4.97 3.08
N GLU A 71 -5.10 -6.03 3.80
CA GLU A 71 -6.03 -5.94 4.94
C GLU A 71 -5.57 -4.90 5.99
N ARG A 72 -4.26 -4.83 6.25
CA ARG A 72 -3.68 -3.85 7.19
C ARG A 72 -3.60 -2.45 6.62
N LEU A 73 -3.41 -2.33 5.31
CA LEU A 73 -3.41 -1.04 4.61
C LEU A 73 -4.82 -0.44 4.62
N ILE A 74 -5.84 -1.25 4.32
CA ILE A 74 -7.26 -0.89 4.44
C ILE A 74 -7.56 -0.41 5.86
N TYR A 75 -7.15 -1.19 6.88
CA TYR A 75 -7.31 -0.79 8.28
C TYR A 75 -6.59 0.53 8.62
N LEU A 76 -5.32 0.69 8.22
CA LEU A 76 -4.54 1.90 8.48
C LEU A 76 -5.19 3.14 7.86
N LEU A 77 -5.70 3.00 6.64
CA LEU A 77 -6.30 4.10 5.87
C LEU A 77 -7.78 4.35 6.24
N GLY A 78 -8.36 3.57 7.16
CA GLY A 78 -9.76 3.69 7.54
C GLY A 78 -10.73 3.36 6.40
N ILE A 79 -10.29 2.58 5.43
CA ILE A 79 -11.07 2.17 4.27
C ILE A 79 -12.06 1.10 4.75
N SER A 80 -13.37 1.29 4.55
CA SER A 80 -14.38 0.29 4.93
C SER A 80 -14.18 -1.01 4.15
N GLU A 81 -14.43 -2.17 4.78
CA GLU A 81 -14.31 -3.50 4.13
C GLU A 81 -15.20 -3.64 2.89
N THR A 82 -16.27 -2.86 2.79
CA THR A 82 -16.96 -2.55 1.54
C THR A 82 -16.20 -1.46 0.80
N LEU A 83 -15.07 -1.81 0.19
CA LEU A 83 -14.59 -1.07 -0.96
C LEU A 83 -15.64 -1.26 -2.04
N SER A 84 -16.57 -0.32 -2.13
CA SER A 84 -17.24 -0.06 -3.40
C SER A 84 -16.14 0.06 -4.46
N ASP A 85 -16.36 -0.45 -5.68
CA ASP A 85 -15.46 -0.18 -6.82
C ASP A 85 -15.22 1.35 -6.97
N ASP A 86 -16.10 2.15 -6.37
CA ASP A 86 -16.10 3.59 -6.36
C ASP A 86 -15.53 4.25 -5.08
N TRP A 87 -14.91 3.52 -4.14
CA TRP A 87 -14.36 4.15 -2.93
C TRP A 87 -13.40 5.30 -3.24
N LEU A 88 -12.60 5.14 -4.30
CA LEU A 88 -11.71 6.19 -4.76
C LEU A 88 -12.54 7.41 -5.21
N ARG A 89 -13.56 7.22 -6.04
CA ARG A 89 -14.47 8.30 -6.46
C ARG A 89 -15.09 9.03 -5.26
N ASP A 90 -15.53 8.28 -4.26
CA ASP A 90 -16.31 8.82 -3.15
C ASP A 90 -15.45 9.47 -2.05
N ASN A 91 -14.13 9.23 -2.03
CA ASN A 91 -13.21 9.71 -0.97
C ASN A 91 -12.02 10.51 -1.50
N THR A 92 -11.96 10.76 -2.80
CA THR A 92 -10.86 11.51 -3.42
C THR A 92 -11.22 12.98 -3.54
N SER A 93 -10.36 13.88 -3.05
CA SER A 93 -10.57 15.32 -3.25
C SER A 93 -10.53 15.69 -4.73
N PRO A 94 -11.20 16.77 -5.17
CA PRO A 94 -11.18 17.21 -6.56
C PRO A 94 -9.78 17.33 -7.17
N GLU A 95 -8.77 17.70 -6.37
CA GLU A 95 -7.37 17.80 -6.79
C GLU A 95 -6.72 16.45 -7.08
N LEU A 96 -7.05 15.42 -6.30
CA LEU A 96 -6.56 14.07 -6.55
C LEU A 96 -7.31 13.42 -7.70
N VAL A 97 -8.63 13.66 -7.84
CA VAL A 97 -9.40 13.14 -8.98
C VAL A 97 -8.80 13.68 -10.27
N LYS A 98 -8.49 14.98 -10.34
CA LYS A 98 -7.82 15.59 -11.50
C LYS A 98 -6.50 14.91 -11.88
N LYS A 99 -5.76 14.34 -10.92
CA LYS A 99 -4.50 13.62 -11.18
C LYS A 99 -4.71 12.20 -11.70
N VAL A 100 -5.80 11.54 -11.29
CA VAL A 100 -6.10 10.15 -11.69
C VAL A 100 -7.11 10.05 -12.83
N PHE A 101 -7.79 11.15 -13.17
CA PHE A 101 -8.86 11.21 -14.16
C PHE A 101 -8.44 10.69 -15.53
N ASP A 102 -7.24 11.06 -15.99
CA ASP A 102 -6.70 10.61 -17.27
C ASP A 102 -6.43 9.10 -17.32
N PHE A 103 -6.33 8.45 -16.16
CA PHE A 103 -6.09 7.01 -16.01
C PHE A 103 -7.37 6.20 -15.82
N LEU A 104 -8.53 6.84 -15.68
CA LEU A 104 -9.81 6.16 -15.56
C LEU A 104 -10.27 5.59 -16.92
N PRO A 105 -10.99 4.45 -16.94
CA PRO A 105 -11.72 4.00 -18.12
C PRO A 105 -12.75 5.04 -18.56
N GLU A 106 -12.98 5.17 -19.87
CA GLU A 106 -13.88 6.19 -20.41
C GLU A 106 -15.32 6.07 -19.88
N SER A 107 -15.76 4.84 -19.59
CA SER A 107 -17.06 4.57 -18.96
C SER A 107 -17.20 5.11 -17.54
N GLN A 108 -16.09 5.30 -16.82
CA GLN A 108 -16.07 5.80 -15.44
C GLN A 108 -15.77 7.30 -15.36
N LYS A 109 -15.17 7.89 -16.41
CA LYS A 109 -14.87 9.33 -16.45
C LYS A 109 -16.13 10.20 -16.40
N HIS A 110 -17.18 9.80 -17.11
CA HIS A 110 -18.41 10.60 -17.18
C HIS A 110 -19.13 10.62 -15.83
N GLU A 111 -19.31 9.45 -15.20
CA GLU A 111 -19.89 9.32 -13.86
C GLU A 111 -19.07 10.03 -12.78
N THR A 112 -17.74 9.99 -12.88
CA THR A 112 -16.85 10.70 -11.95
C THR A 112 -16.97 12.22 -12.09
N LEU A 113 -17.19 12.75 -13.30
CA LEU A 113 -17.39 14.19 -13.54
C LEU A 113 -18.73 14.68 -12.97
N GLU A 114 -19.82 13.93 -13.17
CA GLU A 114 -21.13 14.31 -12.65
C GLU A 114 -21.14 14.35 -11.11
N ASN A 115 -20.57 13.33 -10.45
CA ASN A 115 -20.48 13.29 -9.00
C ASN A 115 -19.60 14.42 -8.42
N LEU A 116 -18.56 14.83 -9.14
CA LEU A 116 -17.74 15.99 -8.76
C LEU A 116 -18.50 17.31 -8.84
N MET A 117 -19.37 17.47 -9.84
CA MET A 117 -20.19 18.66 -10.00
C MET A 117 -21.25 18.77 -8.89
N GLU A 118 -21.89 17.65 -8.52
CA GLU A 118 -22.87 17.62 -7.42
C GLU A 118 -22.26 17.97 -6.04
N GLN A 119 -20.98 17.69 -5.84
CA GLN A 119 -20.23 18.08 -4.63
C GLN A 119 -19.84 19.56 -4.60
N LEU A 120 -19.76 20.23 -5.76
CA LEU A 120 -19.46 21.67 -5.85
C LEU A 120 -20.70 22.55 -5.74
N ASP A 121 -21.88 21.99 -6.05
CA ASP A 121 -23.17 22.69 -5.97
C ASP A 121 -23.85 22.59 -4.59
N ASN A 122 -23.27 21.84 -3.63
CA ASN A 122 -23.66 21.79 -2.21
C ASN A 122 -22.63 22.47 -1.30
#